data_AF-A0A6I9SC28-F1
#
_entry.id   AF-A0A6I9SC28-F1
#
_cell.length_a   1.000
_cell.length_b   1.000
_cell.length_c   1.000
_cell.angle_alpha   90.00
_cell.angle_beta   90.00
_cell.angle_gamma   90.00
#
_symmetry.space_group_name_H-M   'P 1'
#
loop_
_entity.id
_entity.type
_entity.pdbx_description
1 polymer ?
#
loop_
_entity_poly.entity_id
_entity_poly.type
_entity_poly.pdbx_seq_one_letter_code
_entity_poly.pdbx_strand_id
1 'polypeptide(L)'
;MLLTHIGRSLATSPSLFLSLSSSSRYHRRAAMAVNFSGGGGGRATLRGVVFDMDGTLTVPVIDFAAMYRAVLGDEGLAAARAASPSGSVDVLHHIEKWAPPEQQKAYEIITHFERQGLDRLQIMPGATELCEYLDSKKIR
;
A
#
# COMPACT_ATOMS: atom_id res chain seq x y z
N MET A 1 39.65 -47.24 -20.13
CA MET A 1 40.63 -46.43 -19.35
C MET A 1 40.01 -45.05 -19.21
N LEU A 2 39.67 -44.48 -18.06
CA LEU A 2 39.99 -44.78 -16.66
C LEU A 2 38.74 -44.40 -15.83
N LEU A 3 38.36 -45.27 -14.90
CA LEU A 3 37.50 -44.97 -13.76
C LEU A 3 38.32 -44.18 -12.72
N THR A 4 37.73 -43.20 -12.04
CA THR A 4 38.03 -42.90 -10.63
C THR A 4 36.82 -42.28 -9.92
N HIS A 5 36.72 -42.62 -8.63
CA HIS A 5 35.55 -42.73 -7.77
C HIS A 5 35.38 -41.56 -6.77
N ILE A 6 34.10 -41.33 -6.38
CA ILE A 6 33.53 -41.17 -5.02
C ILE A 6 33.99 -40.03 -4.08
N GLY A 7 32.99 -39.30 -3.54
CA GLY A 7 32.98 -38.95 -2.10
C GLY A 7 32.10 -37.78 -1.61
N ARG A 8 30.84 -38.10 -1.19
CA ARG A 8 30.00 -37.53 -0.07
C ARG A 8 29.87 -35.99 0.10
N SER A 9 28.70 -35.38 0.32
CA SER A 9 27.84 -35.51 1.51
C SER A 9 26.53 -34.70 1.36
N LEU A 10 25.49 -35.13 2.08
CA LEU A 10 24.14 -34.55 2.18
C LEU A 10 24.11 -33.12 2.76
N ALA A 11 23.18 -32.30 2.24
CA ALA A 11 22.33 -31.42 3.06
C ALA A 11 21.12 -30.96 2.23
N THR A 12 19.97 -31.59 2.46
CA THR A 12 18.63 -31.12 2.08
C THR A 12 18.26 -29.91 2.94
N SER A 13 17.81 -28.82 2.33
CA SER A 13 17.15 -27.72 3.03
C SER A 13 15.85 -27.36 2.31
N PRO A 14 14.66 -27.58 2.91
CA PRO A 14 13.40 -27.12 2.37
C PRO A 14 13.11 -25.72 2.93
N SER A 15 13.20 -24.69 2.10
CA SER A 15 12.70 -23.37 2.47
C SER A 15 11.18 -23.36 2.31
N LEU A 16 10.54 -23.52 3.46
CA LEU A 16 9.13 -23.51 3.79
C LEU A 16 8.30 -22.49 2.97
N PHE A 17 7.32 -23.04 2.24
CA PHE A 17 6.08 -22.36 1.91
C PHE A 17 5.35 -21.97 3.21
N LEU A 18 5.20 -20.68 3.48
CA LEU A 18 4.25 -20.18 4.47
C LEU A 18 2.97 -19.75 3.75
N SER A 19 2.04 -20.70 3.66
CA SER A 19 0.61 -20.43 3.53
C SER A 19 0.16 -19.69 4.79
N LEU A 20 -0.37 -18.46 4.65
CA LEU A 20 -1.07 -17.81 5.73
C LEU A 20 -2.58 -17.90 5.48
N SER A 21 -3.19 -18.85 6.18
CA SER A 21 -4.64 -18.94 6.36
C SER A 21 -5.20 -17.59 6.82
N SER A 22 -6.33 -17.23 6.19
CA SER A 22 -7.31 -16.32 6.74
C SER A 22 -7.62 -16.72 8.19
N SER A 23 -7.36 -15.82 9.12
CA SER A 23 -7.88 -15.89 10.48
C SER A 23 -8.25 -14.49 10.93
N SER A 24 -9.52 -14.18 10.69
CA SER A 24 -10.33 -13.33 11.54
C SER A 24 -9.96 -13.55 13.01
N ARG A 25 -9.47 -12.49 13.68
CA ARG A 25 -9.48 -12.25 15.13
C ARG A 25 -8.62 -11.02 15.46
N TYR A 26 -9.09 -9.82 15.13
CA TYR A 26 -8.60 -8.58 15.75
C TYR A 26 -9.58 -8.06 16.81
N HIS A 27 -9.72 -8.84 17.88
CA HIS A 27 -10.13 -8.33 19.18
C HIS A 27 -9.16 -8.85 20.24
N ARG A 28 -8.02 -8.17 20.37
CA ARG A 28 -7.28 -8.12 21.63
C ARG A 28 -6.94 -6.67 21.91
N ARG A 29 -7.70 -6.07 22.83
CA ARG A 29 -7.30 -4.86 23.55
C ARG A 29 -5.96 -5.14 24.23
N ALA A 30 -4.88 -4.60 23.70
CA ALA A 30 -3.66 -4.36 24.44
C ALA A 30 -3.73 -2.91 24.94
N ALA A 31 -4.25 -2.72 26.15
CA ALA A 31 -4.08 -1.45 26.85
C ALA A 31 -2.61 -1.38 27.31
N MET A 32 -1.75 -0.73 26.53
CA MET A 32 -0.40 -0.39 26.97
C MET A 32 -0.50 0.79 27.95
N ALA A 33 -0.49 0.47 29.24
CA ALA A 33 -0.31 1.47 30.29
C ALA A 33 1.15 1.97 30.23
N VAL A 34 1.36 3.13 29.61
CA VAL A 34 2.68 3.77 29.57
C VAL A 34 2.83 4.60 30.85
N ASN A 35 3.49 4.03 31.85
CA ASN A 35 3.96 4.79 33.02
C ASN A 35 5.14 5.66 32.60
N PHE A 36 4.90 6.96 32.51
CA PHE A 36 5.89 7.94 32.08
C PHE A 36 6.45 8.66 33.32
N SER A 37 7.52 8.12 33.90
CA SER A 37 8.29 8.77 34.95
C SER A 37 9.01 10.01 34.39
N GLY A 38 8.83 11.14 35.07
CA GLY A 38 9.31 12.45 34.64
C GLY A 38 10.83 12.61 34.74
N GLY A 39 11.45 12.92 33.61
CA GLY A 39 12.75 13.58 33.52
C GLY A 39 12.56 14.90 32.75
N GLY A 40 13.07 16.00 33.30
CA GLY A 40 12.84 17.39 32.86
C GLY A 40 13.47 17.79 31.52
N GLY A 41 13.18 17.06 30.45
CA GLY A 41 13.27 17.53 29.08
C GLY A 41 11.85 17.75 28.57
N GLY A 42 11.51 18.98 28.18
CA GLY A 42 10.17 19.31 27.70
C GLY A 42 9.71 18.30 26.64
N ARG A 43 8.60 17.59 26.88
CA ARG A 43 8.06 16.64 25.91
C ARG A 43 7.80 17.38 24.59
N ALA A 44 8.23 16.76 23.49
CA ALA A 44 7.90 17.26 22.16
C ALA A 44 6.38 17.43 22.06
N THR A 45 5.94 18.64 21.73
CA THR A 45 4.51 18.95 21.54
C THR A 45 4.18 18.76 20.07
N LEU A 46 3.14 17.98 19.79
CA LEU A 46 2.61 17.85 18.43
C LEU A 46 2.04 19.21 18.00
N ARG A 47 2.53 19.73 16.88
CA ARG A 47 2.13 21.07 16.38
C ARG A 47 1.22 20.99 15.16
N GLY A 48 1.32 19.91 14.40
CA GLY A 48 0.41 19.64 13.30
C GLY A 48 0.50 18.21 12.79
N VAL A 49 -0.49 17.84 11.98
CA VAL A 49 -0.64 16.51 11.36
C VAL A 49 -0.98 16.71 9.88
N VAL A 50 -0.29 15.97 9.01
CA VAL A 50 -0.65 15.87 7.59
C VAL A 50 -1.22 14.48 7.39
N PHE A 51 -2.42 14.42 6.83
CA PHE A 51 -3.07 13.18 6.48
C PHE A 51 -2.97 12.93 4.98
N ASP A 52 -2.70 11.68 4.63
CA ASP A 52 -3.02 11.18 3.31
C ASP A 52 -4.55 11.06 3.14
N MET A 53 -5.02 10.85 1.91
CA MET A 53 -6.45 10.71 1.62
C MET A 53 -6.87 9.24 1.67
N ASP A 54 -6.54 8.47 0.64
CA ASP A 54 -7.07 7.12 0.45
C ASP A 54 -6.44 6.10 1.40
N GLY A 55 -7.29 5.35 2.10
CA GLY A 55 -6.83 4.44 3.16
C GLY A 55 -6.51 5.14 4.49
N THR A 56 -6.63 6.46 4.55
CA THR A 56 -6.42 7.27 5.76
C THR A 56 -7.67 8.05 6.15
N LEU A 57 -8.03 9.10 5.39
CA LEU A 57 -9.24 9.90 5.61
C LEU A 57 -10.45 9.35 4.88
N THR A 58 -10.24 8.66 3.77
CA THR A 58 -11.28 8.01 2.98
C THR A 58 -11.06 6.51 2.95
N VAL A 59 -12.17 5.76 2.89
CA VAL A 59 -12.11 4.33 2.58
C VAL A 59 -11.62 4.19 1.13
N PRO A 60 -10.61 3.34 0.86
CA PRO A 60 -10.12 3.15 -0.49
C PRO A 60 -11.19 2.43 -1.33
N VAL A 61 -11.66 3.09 -2.39
CA VAL A 61 -12.79 2.62 -3.22
C VAL A 61 -12.42 2.41 -4.68
N ILE A 62 -11.29 2.95 -5.14
CA ILE A 62 -10.77 2.70 -6.47
C ILE A 62 -10.04 1.37 -6.48
N ASP A 63 -10.45 0.45 -7.37
CA ASP A 63 -9.70 -0.76 -7.65
C ASP A 63 -8.51 -0.43 -8.58
N PHE A 64 -7.43 0.05 -7.98
CA PHE A 64 -6.19 0.37 -8.70
C PHE A 64 -5.62 -0.84 -9.45
N ALA A 65 -5.81 -2.06 -8.94
CA ALA A 65 -5.31 -3.26 -9.61
C ALA A 65 -6.06 -3.54 -10.92
N ALA A 66 -7.39 -3.42 -10.91
CA ALA A 66 -8.21 -3.51 -12.11
C ALA A 66 -7.91 -2.35 -13.09
N MET A 67 -7.76 -1.13 -12.57
CA MET A 67 -7.42 0.04 -13.38
C MET A 67 -6.08 -0.13 -14.09
N TYR A 68 -5.02 -0.54 -13.37
CA TYR A 68 -3.71 -0.75 -13.98
C TYR A 68 -3.73 -1.85 -15.04
N ARG A 69 -4.45 -2.95 -14.79
CA ARG A 69 -4.64 -4.00 -15.80
C ARG A 69 -5.41 -3.49 -17.01
N ALA A 70 -6.43 -2.67 -16.82
CA ALA A 70 -7.20 -2.09 -17.92
C ALA A 70 -6.37 -1.13 -18.79
N VAL A 71 -5.46 -0.37 -18.17
CA VAL A 71 -4.56 0.56 -18.88
C VAL A 71 -3.39 -0.17 -19.55
N LEU A 72 -2.67 -1.02 -18.81
CA LEU A 72 -1.38 -1.59 -19.24
C LEU A 72 -1.49 -3.01 -19.83
N GLY A 73 -2.60 -3.69 -19.61
CA GLY A 73 -2.70 -5.14 -19.81
C GLY A 73 -1.90 -5.94 -18.77
N ASP A 74 -2.05 -7.26 -18.79
CA ASP A 74 -1.34 -8.14 -17.84
C ASP A 74 0.18 -8.12 -18.04
N GLU A 75 0.64 -8.17 -19.29
CA GLU A 75 2.07 -8.14 -19.61
C GLU A 75 2.71 -6.79 -19.29
N GLY A 76 2.04 -5.68 -19.66
CA GLY A 76 2.53 -4.33 -19.36
C GLY A 76 2.61 -4.06 -17.86
N LEU A 77 1.61 -4.53 -17.09
CA LEU A 77 1.62 -4.43 -15.63
C LEU A 77 2.75 -5.26 -15.01
N ALA A 78 2.99 -6.49 -15.51
CA ALA A 78 4.08 -7.33 -15.03
C ALA A 78 5.45 -6.70 -15.31
N ALA A 79 5.65 -6.15 -16.51
CA ALA A 79 6.87 -5.45 -16.89
C ALA A 79 7.10 -4.19 -16.04
N ALA A 80 6.05 -3.39 -15.83
CA ALA A 80 6.12 -2.18 -15.01
C ALA A 80 6.50 -2.48 -13.55
N ARG A 81 5.96 -3.56 -12.97
CA ARG A 81 6.31 -4.02 -11.62
C ARG A 81 7.74 -4.50 -11.53
N ALA A 82 8.20 -5.28 -12.51
CA ALA A 82 9.56 -5.80 -12.55
C ALA A 82 10.61 -4.69 -12.69
N ALA A 83 10.27 -3.59 -13.36
CA ALA A 83 11.13 -2.42 -13.52
C ALA A 83 11.21 -1.53 -12.27
N SER A 84 10.34 -1.73 -11.27
CA SER A 84 10.26 -0.90 -10.07
C SER A 84 10.97 -1.57 -8.88
N PRO A 85 11.98 -0.92 -8.26
CA PRO A 85 12.69 -1.48 -7.10
C PRO A 85 11.80 -1.80 -5.90
N SER A 86 10.71 -1.03 -5.71
CA SER A 86 9.71 -1.22 -4.67
C SER A 86 8.55 -2.12 -5.12
N GLY A 87 8.48 -2.48 -6.41
CA GLY A 87 7.34 -3.17 -7.02
C GLY A 87 6.09 -2.29 -7.21
N SER A 88 6.14 -1.01 -6.86
CA SER A 88 5.03 -0.06 -7.06
C SER A 88 5.03 0.48 -8.50
N VAL A 89 3.85 0.60 -9.10
CA VAL A 89 3.67 1.14 -10.45
C VAL A 89 3.06 2.52 -10.38
N ASP A 90 3.77 3.51 -10.91
CA ASP A 90 3.21 4.82 -11.23
C ASP A 90 2.66 4.77 -12.66
N VAL A 91 1.34 4.59 -12.78
CA VAL A 91 0.68 4.46 -14.08
C VAL A 91 0.73 5.75 -14.89
N LEU A 92 0.69 6.91 -14.24
CA LEU A 92 0.69 8.21 -14.93
C LEU A 92 2.06 8.46 -15.55
N HIS A 93 3.12 8.28 -14.77
CA HIS A 93 4.48 8.39 -15.30
C HIS A 93 4.77 7.35 -16.41
N HIS A 94 4.14 6.18 -16.34
CA HIS A 94 4.30 5.17 -17.37
C HIS A 94 3.67 5.58 -18.70
N ILE A 95 2.46 6.14 -18.69
CA ILE A 95 1.74 6.53 -19.92
C ILE A 95 2.18 7.88 -20.50
N GLU A 96 2.93 8.70 -19.75
CA GLU A 96 3.50 9.98 -20.24
C GLU A 96 4.35 9.83 -21.51
N LYS A 97 4.95 8.65 -21.70
CA LYS A 97 5.86 8.36 -22.83
C LYS A 97 5.14 7.71 -24.01
N TRP A 98 3.84 7.45 -23.90
CA TRP A 98 3.06 6.82 -24.95
C TRP A 98 2.75 7.79 -26.07
N ALA A 99 2.41 7.27 -27.25
CA ALA A 99 1.91 8.10 -28.32
C ALA A 99 0.54 8.71 -27.95
N PRO A 100 0.18 9.89 -28.49
CA PRO A 100 -1.00 10.63 -28.04
C PRO A 100 -2.33 9.86 -28.08
N PRO A 101 -2.64 9.05 -29.13
CA PRO A 101 -3.88 8.26 -29.14
C PRO A 101 -3.96 7.23 -28.01
N GLU A 102 -2.86 6.56 -27.69
CA GLU A 102 -2.75 5.56 -26.63
C GLU A 102 -2.85 6.22 -25.25
N GLN A 103 -2.19 7.36 -25.08
CA GLN A 103 -2.26 8.15 -23.85
C GLN A 103 -3.70 8.65 -23.59
N GLN A 104 -4.38 9.15 -24.61
CA GLN A 104 -5.78 9.59 -24.51
C GLN A 104 -6.69 8.43 -24.04
N LYS A 105 -6.54 7.25 -24.66
CA LYS A 105 -7.29 6.06 -24.27
C LYS A 105 -7.00 5.64 -22.82
N ALA A 106 -5.76 5.73 -22.38
CA ALA A 106 -5.39 5.44 -20.99
C ALA A 106 -6.07 6.40 -20.00
N TYR A 107 -6.06 7.71 -20.28
CA TYR A 107 -6.73 8.70 -19.44
C TYR A 107 -8.25 8.52 -19.39
N GLU A 108 -8.89 8.10 -20.49
CA GLU A 108 -10.32 7.78 -20.50
C GLU A 108 -10.65 6.62 -19.56
N ILE A 109 -9.81 5.57 -19.55
CA ILE A 109 -9.95 4.44 -18.62
C ILE A 109 -9.76 4.92 -17.18
N ILE A 110 -8.70 5.67 -16.88
CA ILE A 110 -8.43 6.20 -15.53
C ILE A 110 -9.61 7.05 -15.04
N THR A 111 -10.06 7.99 -15.87
CA THR A 111 -11.21 8.86 -15.57
C THR A 111 -12.47 8.05 -15.27
N HIS A 112 -12.68 6.93 -15.98
CA HIS A 112 -13.82 6.06 -15.71
C HIS A 112 -13.75 5.41 -14.32
N PHE A 113 -12.58 4.88 -13.92
CA PHE A 113 -12.37 4.33 -12.58
C PHE A 113 -12.47 5.40 -11.49
N GLU A 114 -11.93 6.60 -11.73
CA GLU A 114 -12.03 7.72 -10.79
C GLU A 114 -13.48 8.13 -10.54
N ARG A 115 -14.30 8.22 -11.60
CA ARG A 115 -15.75 8.51 -11.46
C ARG A 115 -16.46 7.46 -10.61
N GLN A 116 -16.19 6.18 -10.86
CA GLN A 116 -16.75 5.10 -10.03
C GLN A 116 -16.29 5.19 -8.56
N GLY A 117 -15.05 5.60 -8.33
CA GLY A 117 -14.50 5.84 -7.00
C GLY A 117 -15.22 6.98 -6.29
N LEU A 118 -15.40 8.12 -6.97
CA LEU A 118 -16.12 9.28 -6.45
C LEU A 118 -17.56 8.92 -6.04
N ASP A 119 -18.27 8.15 -6.87
CA ASP A 119 -19.65 7.73 -6.59
C ASP A 119 -19.76 6.84 -5.34
N ARG A 120 -18.68 6.14 -4.97
CA ARG A 120 -18.63 5.20 -3.84
C ARG A 120 -17.91 5.76 -2.62
N LEU A 121 -17.42 7.00 -2.70
CA LEU A 121 -16.55 7.61 -1.71
C LEU A 121 -17.19 7.60 -0.34
N GLN A 122 -16.41 7.17 0.65
CA GLN A 122 -16.82 7.10 2.04
C GLN A 122 -15.71 7.66 2.92
N ILE A 123 -16.10 8.44 3.93
CA ILE A 123 -15.18 8.88 4.98
C ILE A 123 -14.77 7.68 5.82
N MET A 124 -13.49 7.60 6.18
CA MET A 124 -12.99 6.56 7.06
C MET A 124 -13.65 6.68 8.44
N PRO A 125 -14.20 5.60 9.02
CA PRO A 125 -14.78 5.64 10.36
C PRO A 125 -13.77 6.17 11.38
N GLY A 126 -14.16 7.15 12.20
CA GLY A 126 -13.28 7.79 13.17
C GLY A 126 -12.50 8.99 12.64
N ALA A 127 -12.45 9.23 11.33
CA ALA A 127 -11.70 10.35 10.75
C ALA A 127 -12.32 11.70 11.15
N THR A 128 -13.64 11.83 11.11
CA THR A 128 -14.34 13.05 11.53
C THR A 128 -14.07 13.36 13.00
N GLU A 129 -14.21 12.38 13.87
CA GLU A 129 -13.99 12.52 15.31
C GLU A 129 -12.53 12.84 15.64
N LEU A 130 -11.58 12.25 14.90
CA LEU A 130 -10.16 12.57 15.03
C LEU A 130 -9.87 14.01 14.62
N CYS A 131 -10.39 14.46 13.48
CA CYS A 131 -10.22 15.83 13.01
C CYS A 131 -10.82 16.83 14.01
N GLU A 132 -12.05 16.60 14.48
CA GLU A 132 -12.68 17.43 15.51
C GLU A 132 -11.86 17.47 16.80
N TYR A 133 -11.27 16.33 17.20
CA TYR A 133 -10.40 16.28 18.37
C TYR A 133 -9.13 17.13 18.17
N LEU A 134 -8.45 17.01 17.04
CA LEU A 134 -7.24 17.78 16.74
C LEU A 134 -7.52 19.29 16.68
N ASP A 135 -8.65 19.66 16.07
CA ASP A 135 -9.14 21.04 16.03
C ASP A 135 -9.38 21.59 17.44
N SER A 136 -10.03 20.81 18.32
CA SER A 136 -10.26 21.18 19.72
C SER A 136 -8.94 21.44 20.50
N LYS A 137 -7.85 20.81 20.07
CA LYS A 137 -6.51 20.97 20.63
C LYS A 137 -5.68 22.06 19.95
N LYS A 138 -6.23 22.72 18.92
CA LYS A 138 -5.54 23.73 18.10
C LYS A 138 -4.25 23.17 17.47
N ILE A 139 -4.29 21.89 17.11
CA ILE A 139 -3.24 21.22 16.34
C ILE A 139 -3.56 21.45 14.88
N ARG A 140 -2.57 21.89 14.10
CA ARG A 140 -2.74 22.24 12.69
C ARG A 140 -2.83 21.03 11.77
#